data_AF-Q6MM67-F1
#
_entry.id   AF-Q6MM67-F1
#
_cell.length_a   1.000
_cell.length_b   1.000
_cell.length_c   1.000
_cell.angle_alpha   90.00
_cell.angle_beta   90.00
_cell.angle_gamma   90.00
#
_symmetry.space_group_name_H-M   'P 1'
#
loop_
_entity.id
_entity.type
_entity.pdbx_description
1 polymer ?
#
loop_
_entity_poly.entity_id
_entity_poly.type
_entity_poly.pdbx_seq_one_letter_code
_entity_poly.pdbx_strand_id
1 'polypeptide(L)'
;MKTSIFTYTSKGLPVPAWHFNNNGPEVLILGGVHGDEVEGVIAAQELLKHFMNSNPYKLNITLVPQFNLEGVIFKTRGNGNGVDLNRNLPTKDWSPEVKTPRYHPGPFAGSEKENHGLMTYLDEKKPVYVLSLHSWHPVLNVNGDCRPVAEVLSRLTGYKIDDDIGYPTPGCLGTYAGLERNCPTLTYEIERGLSAEKIIEIHVPAILESLKVLE
;
A
#
# COMPACT_ATOMS: atom_id res chain seq x y z
N MET A 1 -2.58 -20.64 4.47
CA MET A 1 -3.24 -19.48 3.84
C MET A 1 -4.69 -19.42 4.29
N LYS A 2 -5.20 -18.24 4.62
CA LYS A 2 -6.63 -17.96 4.79
C LYS A 2 -7.01 -16.78 3.89
N THR A 3 -8.25 -16.74 3.42
CA THR A 3 -8.80 -15.61 2.65
C THR A 3 -9.93 -14.97 3.45
N SER A 4 -10.06 -13.65 3.38
CA SER A 4 -11.14 -12.90 4.02
C SER A 4 -11.61 -11.74 3.13
N ILE A 5 -12.70 -11.09 3.54
CA ILE A 5 -13.08 -9.78 3.00
C ILE A 5 -12.42 -8.73 3.90
N PHE A 6 -11.49 -7.96 3.34
CA PHE A 6 -10.79 -6.89 4.04
C PHE A 6 -11.73 -5.71 4.33
N THR A 7 -12.50 -5.33 3.32
CA THR A 7 -13.48 -4.23 3.37
C THR A 7 -14.44 -4.35 2.18
N TYR A 8 -15.37 -3.40 2.07
CA TYR A 8 -16.18 -3.19 0.89
C TYR A 8 -15.86 -1.84 0.29
N THR A 9 -15.84 -1.79 -1.03
CA THR A 9 -15.69 -0.56 -1.80
C THR A 9 -16.92 0.35 -1.71
N SER A 10 -16.80 1.58 -2.21
CA SER A 10 -17.85 2.58 -2.19
C SER A 10 -19.19 2.12 -2.80
N LYS A 11 -19.20 1.31 -3.87
CA LYS A 11 -20.41 0.71 -4.47
C LYS A 11 -20.66 -0.72 -4.01
N GLY A 12 -19.92 -1.20 -3.01
CA GLY A 12 -20.22 -2.45 -2.30
C GLY A 12 -19.57 -3.70 -2.87
N LEU A 13 -18.57 -3.58 -3.75
CA LEU A 13 -17.76 -4.74 -4.14
C LEU A 13 -16.87 -5.19 -2.97
N PRO A 14 -16.80 -6.50 -2.65
CA PRO A 14 -15.94 -7.01 -1.61
C PRO A 14 -14.47 -6.92 -2.02
N VAL A 15 -13.62 -6.42 -1.13
CA VAL A 15 -12.17 -6.36 -1.33
C VAL A 15 -11.53 -7.57 -0.64
N PRO A 16 -11.01 -8.56 -1.39
CA PRO A 16 -10.40 -9.75 -0.79
C PRO A 16 -9.02 -9.46 -0.18
N ALA A 17 -8.72 -10.13 0.92
CA ALA A 17 -7.39 -10.21 1.52
C ALA A 17 -6.92 -11.67 1.65
N TRP A 18 -5.61 -11.87 1.57
CA TRP A 18 -4.96 -13.15 1.80
C TRP A 18 -4.02 -13.06 2.99
N HIS A 19 -4.12 -14.04 3.88
CA HIS A 19 -3.36 -14.12 5.12
C HIS A 19 -2.44 -15.34 5.10
N PHE A 20 -1.15 -15.08 5.29
CA PHE A 20 -0.07 -16.06 5.38
C PHE A 20 0.57 -15.96 6.76
N ASN A 21 0.04 -16.73 7.70
CA ASN A 21 0.49 -16.67 9.09
C ASN A 21 1.61 -17.68 9.35
N ASN A 22 2.72 -17.21 9.91
CA ASN A 22 3.84 -18.05 10.31
C ASN A 22 4.44 -17.63 11.68
N ASN A 23 3.57 -17.30 12.64
CA ASN A 23 3.90 -17.02 14.05
C ASN A 23 5.00 -15.95 14.22
N GLY A 24 4.87 -14.84 13.49
CA GLY A 24 5.80 -13.73 13.56
C GLY A 24 5.11 -12.37 13.53
N PRO A 25 5.90 -11.29 13.38
CA PRO A 25 5.37 -9.93 13.26
C PRO A 25 4.31 -9.78 12.15
N GLU A 26 3.30 -8.95 12.40
CA GLU A 26 2.24 -8.65 11.43
C GLU A 26 2.77 -7.65 10.37
N VAL A 27 2.62 -7.99 9.09
CA VAL A 27 3.04 -7.15 7.96
C VAL A 27 1.86 -6.99 7.00
N LEU A 28 1.57 -5.75 6.63
CA LEU A 28 0.55 -5.43 5.63
C LEU A 28 1.21 -5.06 4.30
N ILE A 29 0.75 -5.68 3.22
CA ILE A 29 1.13 -5.32 1.85
C ILE A 29 -0.14 -4.93 1.08
N LEU A 30 -0.16 -3.70 0.55
CA LEU A 30 -1.26 -3.17 -0.23
C LEU A 30 -0.80 -2.94 -1.68
N GLY A 31 -1.65 -3.30 -2.63
CA GLY A 31 -1.56 -2.87 -4.02
C GLY A 31 -2.85 -2.16 -4.45
N GLY A 32 -2.75 -1.31 -5.46
CA GLY A 32 -3.93 -0.67 -6.06
C GLY A 32 -4.68 0.23 -5.08
N VAL A 33 -3.98 0.99 -4.22
CA VAL A 33 -4.61 2.06 -3.43
C VAL A 33 -5.14 3.15 -4.37
N HIS A 34 -4.37 3.49 -5.41
CA HIS A 34 -4.88 4.18 -6.58
C HIS A 34 -5.12 3.16 -7.70
N GLY A 35 -6.29 3.22 -8.33
CA GLY A 35 -6.69 2.22 -9.32
C GLY A 35 -6.03 2.36 -10.69
N ASP A 36 -5.44 3.52 -11.00
CA ASP A 36 -4.71 3.79 -12.25
C ASP A 36 -3.20 3.47 -12.16
N GLU A 37 -2.76 2.84 -11.07
CA GLU A 37 -1.37 2.46 -10.77
C GLU A 37 -1.23 0.92 -10.87
N VAL A 38 -1.32 0.40 -12.09
CA VAL A 38 -1.39 -1.04 -12.37
C VAL A 38 -0.11 -1.79 -11.98
N GLU A 39 1.03 -1.11 -11.94
CA GLU A 39 2.33 -1.70 -11.64
C GLU A 39 2.38 -2.23 -10.20
N GLY A 40 1.80 -1.49 -9.25
CA GLY A 40 1.66 -1.94 -7.86
C GLY A 40 0.71 -3.14 -7.73
N VAL A 41 -0.35 -3.19 -8.54
CA VAL A 41 -1.27 -4.35 -8.60
C VAL A 41 -0.56 -5.58 -9.15
N ILE A 42 0.23 -5.44 -10.23
CA ILE A 42 1.01 -6.54 -10.82
C ILE A 42 1.99 -7.11 -9.79
N ALA A 43 2.77 -6.23 -9.13
CA ALA A 43 3.71 -6.66 -8.09
C ALA A 43 2.99 -7.41 -6.96
N ALA A 44 1.86 -6.89 -6.47
CA ALA A 44 1.08 -7.52 -5.42
C ALA A 44 0.49 -8.88 -5.83
N GLN A 45 0.01 -9.03 -7.06
CA GLN A 45 -0.51 -10.31 -7.56
C GLN A 45 0.59 -11.37 -7.70
N GLU A 46 1.80 -10.96 -8.11
CA GLU A 46 2.93 -11.87 -8.23
C GLU A 46 3.48 -12.25 -6.84
N LEU A 47 3.49 -11.34 -5.87
CA LEU A 47 3.73 -11.67 -4.47
C LEU A 47 2.71 -12.68 -3.93
N LEU A 48 1.41 -12.51 -4.25
CA LEU A 48 0.37 -13.47 -3.88
C LEU A 48 0.69 -14.87 -4.40
N LYS A 49 1.02 -14.96 -5.70
CA LYS A 49 1.43 -16.23 -6.34
C LYS A 49 2.66 -16.83 -5.66
N HIS A 50 3.66 -16.03 -5.30
CA HIS A 50 4.82 -16.50 -4.54
C HIS A 50 4.43 -17.07 -3.18
N PHE A 51 3.66 -16.34 -2.37
CA PHE A 51 3.26 -16.76 -1.03
C PHE A 51 2.31 -17.97 -1.02
N MET A 52 1.51 -18.14 -2.07
CA MET A 52 0.69 -19.34 -2.27
C MET A 52 1.53 -20.61 -2.46
N ASN A 53 2.70 -20.49 -3.09
CA ASN A 53 3.63 -21.61 -3.28
C ASN A 53 4.47 -21.88 -2.03
N SER A 54 5.04 -20.82 -1.44
CA SER A 54 5.76 -20.91 -0.16
C SER A 54 5.78 -19.57 0.56
N ASN A 55 5.52 -19.59 1.86
CA ASN A 55 5.82 -18.47 2.76
C ASN A 55 7.07 -18.83 3.59
N PRO A 56 8.28 -18.44 3.15
CA PRO A 56 9.51 -18.82 3.86
C PRO A 56 9.72 -17.99 5.13
N TYR A 57 8.97 -16.90 5.32
CA TYR A 57 9.25 -15.92 6.36
C TYR A 57 8.59 -16.26 7.68
N LYS A 58 9.25 -15.96 8.79
CA LYS A 58 8.62 -15.94 10.12
C LYS A 58 7.82 -14.64 10.30
N LEU A 59 6.81 -14.44 9.47
CA LEU A 59 5.94 -13.27 9.43
C LEU A 59 4.47 -13.69 9.34
N ASN A 60 3.58 -12.83 9.83
CA ASN A 60 2.15 -12.89 9.52
C ASN A 60 1.84 -11.85 8.43
N ILE A 61 1.83 -12.29 7.17
CA ILE A 61 1.62 -11.38 6.03
C ILE A 61 0.14 -11.32 5.69
N THR A 62 -0.42 -10.12 5.70
CA THR A 62 -1.71 -9.83 5.06
C THR A 62 -1.46 -9.07 3.76
N LEU A 63 -1.97 -9.60 2.66
CA LEU A 63 -1.80 -9.04 1.32
C LEU A 63 -3.17 -8.68 0.72
N VAL A 64 -3.30 -7.44 0.26
CA VAL A 64 -4.47 -6.91 -0.44
C VAL A 64 -4.03 -6.34 -1.79
N PRO A 65 -4.05 -7.14 -2.88
CA PRO A 65 -3.51 -6.71 -4.17
C PRO A 65 -4.27 -5.57 -4.87
N GLN A 66 -5.54 -5.38 -4.51
CA GLN A 66 -6.44 -4.40 -5.14
C GLN A 66 -7.30 -3.75 -4.05
N PHE A 67 -6.70 -2.87 -3.25
CA PHE A 67 -7.40 -2.19 -2.15
C PHE A 67 -8.57 -1.33 -2.67
N ASN A 68 -8.33 -0.55 -3.73
CA ASN A 68 -9.35 0.17 -4.47
C ASN A 68 -9.84 -0.65 -5.67
N LEU A 69 -10.54 -1.77 -5.41
CA LEU A 69 -10.98 -2.69 -6.47
C LEU A 69 -11.80 -1.98 -7.57
N GLU A 70 -12.69 -1.06 -7.19
CA GLU A 70 -13.47 -0.27 -8.15
C GLU A 70 -12.58 0.63 -9.01
N GLY A 71 -11.66 1.36 -8.40
CA GLY A 71 -10.71 2.19 -9.13
C GLY A 71 -9.88 1.37 -10.09
N VAL A 72 -9.46 0.16 -9.71
CA VAL A 72 -8.71 -0.74 -10.61
C VAL A 72 -9.56 -1.18 -11.80
N ILE A 73 -10.82 -1.57 -11.58
CA ILE A 73 -11.76 -1.95 -12.65
C ILE A 73 -12.00 -0.77 -13.60
N PHE A 74 -12.18 0.43 -13.07
CA PHE A 74 -12.45 1.65 -13.84
C PHE A 74 -11.20 2.34 -14.37
N LYS A 75 -10.01 1.89 -13.97
CA LYS A 75 -8.72 2.51 -14.26
C LYS A 75 -8.66 3.97 -13.83
N THR A 76 -9.20 4.27 -12.66
CA THR A 76 -9.23 5.60 -12.05
C THR A 76 -8.37 5.66 -10.80
N ARG A 77 -7.76 6.82 -10.55
CA ARG A 77 -7.02 7.06 -9.30
C ARG A 77 -7.92 6.92 -8.07
N GLY A 78 -9.04 7.65 -8.08
CA GLY A 78 -10.02 7.62 -7.00
C GLY A 78 -10.84 6.33 -6.99
N ASN A 79 -11.55 6.09 -5.90
CA ASN A 79 -12.51 4.99 -5.77
C ASN A 79 -13.80 5.27 -6.57
N GLY A 80 -14.84 4.43 -6.39
CA GLY A 80 -16.12 4.63 -7.08
C GLY A 80 -16.86 5.94 -6.74
N ASN A 81 -16.46 6.67 -5.69
CA ASN A 81 -16.94 8.02 -5.38
C ASN A 81 -16.03 9.13 -5.96
N GLY A 82 -14.94 8.77 -6.62
CA GLY A 82 -13.93 9.71 -7.10
C GLY A 82 -12.99 10.24 -6.00
N VAL A 83 -13.02 9.65 -4.80
CA VAL A 83 -12.17 10.05 -3.68
C VAL A 83 -10.81 9.39 -3.80
N ASP A 84 -9.75 10.19 -3.62
CA ASP A 84 -8.38 9.70 -3.47
C ASP A 84 -8.23 9.10 -2.07
N LEU A 85 -8.19 7.76 -2.00
CA LEU A 85 -8.07 7.04 -0.72
C LEU A 85 -6.82 7.44 0.06
N ASN A 86 -5.75 7.85 -0.63
CA ASN A 86 -4.50 8.32 -0.03
C ASN A 86 -4.49 9.84 0.24
N ARG A 87 -5.67 10.48 0.28
CA ARG A 87 -5.94 11.82 0.82
C ARG A 87 -7.09 11.84 1.82
N ASN A 88 -7.63 10.66 2.14
CA ASN A 88 -8.88 10.54 2.89
C ASN A 88 -8.67 10.11 4.34
N LEU A 89 -7.50 9.66 4.77
CA LEU A 89 -7.32 9.19 6.16
C LEU A 89 -7.39 10.35 7.18
N PRO A 90 -7.88 10.11 8.41
CA PRO A 90 -8.01 11.14 9.43
C PRO A 90 -6.69 11.42 10.16
N THR A 91 -5.77 12.01 9.42
CA THR A 91 -4.53 12.60 9.92
C THR A 91 -4.78 14.02 10.45
N LYS A 92 -3.87 14.53 11.28
CA LYS A 92 -3.96 15.90 11.82
C LYS A 92 -3.86 16.97 10.74
N ASP A 93 -3.17 16.65 9.65
CA ASP A 93 -2.97 17.53 8.50
C ASP A 93 -4.06 17.37 7.41
N TRP A 94 -5.05 16.48 7.60
CA TRP A 94 -6.14 16.29 6.66
C TRP A 94 -6.87 17.63 6.40
N SER A 95 -7.21 17.87 5.14
CA SER A 95 -7.91 19.08 4.70
C SER A 95 -9.03 18.72 3.73
N PRO A 96 -10.22 19.37 3.82
CA PRO A 96 -11.29 19.19 2.84
C PRO A 96 -10.99 19.88 1.49
N GLU A 97 -9.88 20.63 1.39
CA GLU A 97 -9.53 21.41 0.20
C GLU A 97 -9.25 20.49 -1.00
N VAL A 98 -10.07 20.62 -2.05
CA VAL A 98 -9.86 19.95 -3.34
C VAL A 98 -8.91 20.79 -4.19
N LYS A 99 -7.59 20.62 -3.99
CA LYS A 99 -6.58 21.31 -4.81
C LYS A 99 -6.71 21.00 -6.30
N THR A 100 -6.99 19.74 -6.63
CA THR A 100 -7.33 19.29 -7.98
C THR A 100 -8.34 18.15 -7.89
N PRO A 101 -9.16 17.89 -8.94
CA PRO A 101 -10.05 16.73 -8.96
C PRO A 101 -9.33 15.39 -8.76
N ARG A 102 -8.03 15.31 -9.13
CA ARG A 102 -7.20 14.11 -8.95
C ARG A 102 -6.94 13.79 -7.48
N TYR A 103 -6.92 14.80 -6.59
CA TYR A 103 -6.58 14.67 -5.18
C TYR A 103 -7.78 14.94 -4.26
N HIS A 104 -8.99 14.61 -4.71
CA HIS A 104 -10.21 14.85 -3.94
C HIS A 104 -10.17 14.05 -2.61
N PRO A 105 -10.11 14.71 -1.43
CA PRO A 105 -9.87 14.04 -0.14
C PRO A 105 -11.14 13.40 0.46
N GLY A 106 -12.30 13.65 -0.14
CA GLY A 106 -13.61 13.21 0.35
C GLY A 106 -14.33 14.30 1.14
N PRO A 107 -15.63 14.12 1.44
CA PRO A 107 -16.44 15.11 2.15
C PRO A 107 -16.00 15.36 3.61
N PHE A 108 -15.35 14.38 4.24
CA PHE A 108 -14.76 14.48 5.57
C PHE A 108 -13.66 13.43 5.72
N ALA A 109 -12.79 13.62 6.72
CA ALA A 109 -11.72 12.69 7.01
C ALA A 109 -12.26 11.29 7.36
N GLY A 110 -11.77 10.27 6.67
CA GLY A 110 -12.20 8.88 6.80
C GLY A 110 -13.62 8.66 6.28
N SER A 111 -14.03 9.35 5.20
CA SER A 111 -15.37 9.15 4.62
C SER A 111 -15.56 7.82 3.90
N GLU A 112 -14.48 7.22 3.37
CA GLU A 112 -14.59 6.05 2.49
C GLU A 112 -14.52 4.73 3.26
N LYS A 113 -15.38 3.77 2.87
CA LYS A 113 -15.48 2.43 3.49
C LYS A 113 -14.19 1.64 3.35
N GLU A 114 -13.49 1.82 2.24
CA GLU A 114 -12.19 1.21 1.99
C GLU A 114 -11.24 1.54 3.13
N ASN A 115 -11.13 2.83 3.48
CA ASN A 115 -10.30 3.31 4.57
C ASN A 115 -10.83 2.90 5.94
N HIS A 116 -12.13 2.71 6.14
CA HIS A 116 -12.65 2.13 7.39
C HIS A 116 -12.05 0.75 7.66
N GLY A 117 -12.02 -0.12 6.66
CA GLY A 117 -11.42 -1.45 6.80
C GLY A 117 -9.90 -1.40 7.05
N LEU A 118 -9.20 -0.47 6.39
CA LEU A 118 -7.77 -0.25 6.64
C LEU A 118 -7.50 0.22 8.07
N MET A 119 -8.27 1.20 8.55
CA MET A 119 -8.14 1.70 9.93
C MET A 119 -8.43 0.60 10.94
N THR A 120 -9.52 -0.16 10.77
CA THR A 120 -9.83 -1.32 11.63
C THR A 120 -8.68 -2.34 11.63
N TYR A 121 -8.13 -2.66 10.46
CA TYR A 121 -7.00 -3.58 10.37
C TYR A 121 -5.77 -3.06 11.13
N LEU A 122 -5.40 -1.79 10.95
CA LEU A 122 -4.26 -1.18 11.62
C LEU A 122 -4.43 -1.19 13.15
N ASP A 123 -5.63 -0.88 13.64
CA ASP A 123 -5.95 -0.86 15.07
C ASP A 123 -5.95 -2.27 15.70
N GLU A 124 -6.51 -3.26 15.00
CA GLU A 124 -6.65 -4.63 15.49
C GLU A 124 -5.37 -5.45 15.37
N LYS A 125 -4.68 -5.35 14.23
CA LYS A 125 -3.49 -6.17 13.92
C LYS A 125 -2.20 -5.52 14.31
N LYS A 126 -2.16 -4.18 14.39
CA LYS A 126 -0.96 -3.42 14.76
C LYS A 126 0.28 -3.91 14.01
N PRO A 127 0.25 -3.88 12.66
CA PRO A 127 1.38 -4.35 11.88
C PRO A 127 2.65 -3.59 12.25
N VAL A 128 3.79 -4.30 12.26
CA VAL A 128 5.10 -3.68 12.47
C VAL A 128 5.58 -2.95 11.22
N TYR A 129 4.95 -3.23 10.07
CA TYR A 129 5.32 -2.66 8.78
C TYR A 129 4.15 -2.65 7.79
N VAL A 130 4.03 -1.56 7.04
CA VAL A 130 3.13 -1.44 5.89
C VAL A 130 3.95 -1.17 4.63
N LEU A 131 3.78 -2.01 3.61
CA LEU A 131 4.30 -1.81 2.27
C LEU A 131 3.14 -1.44 1.33
N SER A 132 3.06 -0.18 0.92
CA SER A 132 2.04 0.28 -0.04
C SER A 132 2.66 0.39 -1.43
N LEU A 133 2.24 -0.48 -2.35
CA LEU A 133 2.74 -0.55 -3.72
C LEU A 133 1.94 0.40 -4.61
N HIS A 134 2.65 1.39 -5.15
CA HIS A 134 2.14 2.48 -5.99
C HIS A 134 2.94 2.59 -7.29
N SER A 135 2.59 3.53 -8.16
CA SER A 135 3.43 3.88 -9.30
C SER A 135 3.41 5.35 -9.69
N TRP A 136 4.62 5.90 -9.89
CA TRP A 136 4.86 7.28 -10.28
C TRP A 136 6.28 7.43 -10.85
N HIS A 137 7.04 8.42 -10.39
CA HIS A 137 8.48 8.49 -10.56
C HIS A 137 9.14 7.54 -9.54
N PRO A 138 10.20 6.83 -9.92
CA PRO A 138 10.80 5.80 -9.09
C PRO A 138 11.35 6.36 -7.77
N VAL A 139 10.71 5.99 -6.65
CA VAL A 139 11.14 6.39 -5.30
C VAL A 139 10.61 5.42 -4.25
N LEU A 140 11.40 5.24 -3.19
CA LEU A 140 11.01 4.57 -1.96
C LEU A 140 10.68 5.66 -0.93
N ASN A 141 9.40 6.03 -0.84
CA ASN A 141 8.97 7.05 0.10
C ASN A 141 8.77 6.45 1.49
N VAL A 142 9.49 6.98 2.48
CA VAL A 142 9.56 6.39 3.83
C VAL A 142 8.89 7.27 4.88
N ASN A 143 8.00 6.69 5.67
CA ASN A 143 7.37 7.35 6.82
C ASN A 143 7.52 6.48 8.07
N GLY A 144 8.34 6.94 9.02
CA GLY A 144 8.75 6.17 10.19
C GLY A 144 10.02 5.34 9.95
N ASP A 145 10.23 4.31 10.74
CA ASP A 145 11.43 3.47 10.70
C ASP A 145 11.39 2.43 9.56
N CYS A 146 11.51 2.91 8.32
CA CYS A 146 11.50 2.04 7.13
C CYS A 146 12.90 1.72 6.59
N ARG A 147 13.96 2.26 7.18
CA ARG A 147 15.32 2.20 6.60
C ARG A 147 15.82 0.78 6.33
N PRO A 148 15.67 -0.21 7.24
CA PRO A 148 16.17 -1.56 6.98
C PRO A 148 15.58 -2.19 5.71
N VAL A 149 14.28 -2.03 5.50
CA VAL A 149 13.59 -2.53 4.30
C VAL A 149 13.95 -1.67 3.08
N ALA A 150 13.91 -0.35 3.21
CA ALA A 150 14.19 0.60 2.14
C ALA A 150 15.61 0.47 1.59
N GLU A 151 16.61 0.19 2.43
CA GLU A 151 18.01 0.00 2.01
C GLU A 151 18.19 -1.27 1.19
N VAL A 152 17.51 -2.36 1.53
CA VAL A 152 17.51 -3.58 0.71
C VAL A 152 16.87 -3.31 -0.65
N LEU A 153 15.70 -2.65 -0.66
CA LEU A 153 15.01 -2.28 -1.89
C LEU A 153 15.89 -1.37 -2.76
N SER A 154 16.44 -0.31 -2.19
CA SER A 154 17.30 0.66 -2.88
C SER A 154 18.53 0.00 -3.50
N ARG A 155 19.19 -0.90 -2.76
CA ARG A 155 20.34 -1.66 -3.26
C ARG A 155 19.99 -2.53 -4.47
N LEU A 156 18.81 -3.15 -4.47
CA LEU A 156 18.41 -4.12 -5.50
C LEU A 156 17.76 -3.46 -6.71
N THR A 157 17.12 -2.31 -6.56
CA THR A 157 16.41 -1.63 -7.66
C THR A 157 17.08 -0.34 -8.12
N GLY A 158 18.01 0.20 -7.34
CA GLY A 158 18.63 1.50 -7.58
C GLY A 158 17.73 2.69 -7.23
N TYR A 159 16.55 2.46 -6.64
CA TYR A 159 15.62 3.54 -6.33
C TYR A 159 16.10 4.36 -5.14
N LYS A 160 15.92 5.68 -5.22
CA LYS A 160 16.26 6.58 -4.12
C LYS A 160 15.30 6.38 -2.94
N ILE A 161 15.84 6.49 -1.73
CA ILE A 161 15.05 6.55 -0.49
C ILE A 161 14.80 8.03 -0.21
N ASP A 162 13.55 8.41 -0.01
CA ASP A 162 13.15 9.80 0.20
C ASP A 162 12.07 9.89 1.28
N ASP A 163 12.20 10.79 2.23
CA ASP A 163 11.13 11.06 3.21
C ASP A 163 10.15 12.13 2.72
N ASP A 164 10.52 12.89 1.68
CA ASP A 164 9.67 13.90 1.04
C ASP A 164 9.38 13.56 -0.43
N ILE A 165 8.09 13.49 -0.77
CA ILE A 165 7.64 13.26 -2.15
C ILE A 165 7.67 14.55 -3.01
N GLY A 166 8.05 15.68 -2.41
CA GLY A 166 8.22 16.99 -3.04
C GLY A 166 6.95 17.85 -3.04
N TYR A 167 5.88 17.42 -2.36
CA TYR A 167 4.65 18.18 -2.19
C TYR A 167 3.80 17.65 -1.01
N PRO A 168 2.94 18.47 -0.38
CA PRO A 168 2.10 18.04 0.74
C PRO A 168 1.07 16.97 0.35
N THR A 169 0.94 15.94 1.18
CA THR A 169 0.03 14.79 1.00
C THR A 169 -0.92 14.62 2.21
N PRO A 170 -1.76 15.63 2.52
CA PRO A 170 -2.66 15.57 3.66
C PRO A 170 -3.62 14.39 3.57
N GLY A 171 -3.79 13.66 4.68
CA GLY A 171 -4.65 12.47 4.72
C GLY A 171 -4.07 11.23 4.05
N CYS A 172 -2.75 11.15 3.85
CA CYS A 172 -2.11 9.97 3.29
C CYS A 172 -1.80 8.89 4.33
N LEU A 173 -1.62 7.66 3.85
CA LEU A 173 -1.33 6.47 4.66
C LEU A 173 0.02 6.59 5.39
N GLY A 174 1.02 7.14 4.71
CA GLY A 174 2.34 7.40 5.29
C GLY A 174 2.28 8.25 6.56
N THR A 175 1.53 9.35 6.53
CA THR A 175 1.29 10.17 7.72
C THR A 175 0.43 9.42 8.75
N TYR A 176 -0.68 8.82 8.33
CA TYR A 176 -1.63 8.17 9.24
C TYR A 176 -1.02 7.04 10.06
N ALA A 177 -0.33 6.11 9.40
CA ALA A 177 0.26 4.92 10.02
C ALA A 177 1.71 5.20 10.46
N GLY A 178 2.56 5.67 9.54
CA GLY A 178 3.99 5.89 9.75
C GLY A 178 4.29 6.96 10.81
N LEU A 179 3.79 8.18 10.60
CA LEU A 179 4.18 9.33 11.43
C LEU A 179 3.32 9.49 12.69
N GLU A 180 2.02 9.19 12.62
CA GLU A 180 1.10 9.45 13.73
C GLU A 180 0.85 8.23 14.64
N ARG A 181 1.14 7.00 14.18
CA ARG A 181 0.81 5.75 14.87
C ARG A 181 2.00 4.81 15.07
N ASN A 182 3.23 5.25 14.77
CA ASN A 182 4.45 4.45 14.90
C ASN A 182 4.36 3.09 14.17
N CYS A 183 3.71 3.07 13.01
CA CYS A 183 3.59 1.90 12.15
C CYS A 183 4.33 2.20 10.84
N PRO A 184 5.64 1.90 10.76
CA PRO A 184 6.47 2.23 9.61
C PRO A 184 5.79 1.88 8.29
N THR A 185 5.66 2.88 7.43
CA THR A 185 4.94 2.78 6.15
C THR A 185 5.88 3.20 5.03
N LEU A 186 6.14 2.28 4.11
CA LEU A 186 6.88 2.56 2.89
C LEU A 186 5.93 2.57 1.71
N THR A 187 5.82 3.73 1.07
CA THR A 187 5.18 3.89 -0.22
C THR A 187 6.21 3.62 -1.31
N TYR A 188 6.06 2.48 -1.98
CA TYR A 188 6.94 2.07 -3.06
C TYR A 188 6.35 2.58 -4.37
N GLU A 189 6.88 3.69 -4.87
CA GLU A 189 6.53 4.23 -6.18
C GLU A 189 7.35 3.50 -7.26
N ILE A 190 6.77 2.44 -7.83
CA ILE A 190 7.34 1.75 -9.00
C ILE A 190 7.32 2.71 -10.19
N GLU A 191 8.34 2.68 -11.06
CA GLU A 191 8.34 3.50 -12.27
C GLU A 191 7.10 3.20 -13.13
N ARG A 192 6.31 4.25 -13.37
CA ARG A 192 5.07 4.14 -14.12
C ARG A 192 5.33 3.86 -15.60
N GLY A 193 4.57 2.94 -16.18
CA GLY A 193 4.73 2.48 -17.56
C GLY A 193 5.71 1.32 -17.72
N LEU A 194 6.27 0.78 -16.64
CA LEU A 194 7.06 -0.45 -16.72
C LEU A 194 6.22 -1.64 -17.20
N SER A 195 6.84 -2.52 -17.97
CA SER A 195 6.20 -3.76 -18.41
C SER A 195 6.06 -4.74 -17.24
N ALA A 196 5.07 -5.62 -17.33
CA ALA A 196 4.84 -6.65 -16.31
C ALA A 196 6.09 -7.53 -16.10
N GLU A 197 6.83 -7.84 -17.17
CA GLU A 197 8.06 -8.63 -17.12
C GLU A 197 9.12 -7.94 -16.26
N LYS A 198 9.34 -6.64 -16.44
CA LYS A 198 10.31 -5.88 -15.64
C LYS A 198 9.89 -5.78 -14.17
N ILE A 199 8.59 -5.62 -13.92
CA ILE A 199 8.04 -5.63 -12.55
C ILE A 199 8.34 -6.96 -11.86
N ILE A 200 8.07 -8.07 -12.56
CA ILE A 200 8.30 -9.42 -12.07
C ILE A 200 9.78 -9.71 -11.87
N GLU A 201 10.64 -9.31 -12.81
CA GLU A 201 12.07 -9.61 -12.78
C GLU A 201 12.83 -8.82 -11.72
N ILE A 202 12.47 -7.55 -11.51
CA ILE A 202 13.24 -6.63 -10.67
C ILE A 202 12.58 -6.44 -9.30
N HIS A 203 11.30 -6.09 -9.29
CA HIS A 203 10.65 -5.57 -8.08
C HIS A 203 10.17 -6.68 -7.16
N VAL A 204 9.61 -7.76 -7.71
CA VAL A 204 9.11 -8.87 -6.90
C VAL A 204 10.24 -9.54 -6.09
N PRO A 205 11.39 -9.92 -6.68
CA PRO A 205 12.53 -10.45 -5.91
C PRO A 205 13.08 -9.46 -4.88
N ALA A 206 13.13 -8.16 -5.23
CA ALA A 206 13.60 -7.13 -4.31
C ALA A 206 12.69 -7.02 -3.07
N ILE A 207 11.37 -7.05 -3.27
CA ILE A 207 10.40 -7.04 -2.16
C ILE A 207 10.58 -8.30 -1.30
N LEU A 208 10.63 -9.47 -1.92
CA LEU A 208 10.83 -10.74 -1.21
C LEU A 208 12.13 -10.76 -0.38
N GLU A 209 13.23 -10.19 -0.90
CA GLU A 209 14.47 -10.08 -0.12
C GLU A 209 14.33 -9.08 1.03
N SER A 210 13.66 -7.95 0.79
CA SER A 210 13.48 -6.91 1.80
C SER A 210 12.65 -7.36 3.00
N LEU A 211 11.68 -8.27 2.81
CA LEU A 211 10.84 -8.77 3.91
C LEU A 211 11.62 -9.59 4.95
N LYS A 212 12.77 -10.16 4.60
CA LYS A 212 13.61 -10.96 5.53
C LYS A 212 14.13 -10.15 6.71
N VAL A 213 14.23 -8.83 6.57
CA VAL A 213 14.72 -7.95 7.64
C VAL A 213 13.67 -7.66 8.72
N LEU A 214 12.42 -8.09 8.49
CA LEU A 214 11.30 -7.92 9.41
C LEU A 214 11.06 -9.15 10.31
N GLU A 215 11.81 -10.23 10.11
CA GLU A 215 11.77 -11.46 10.93
C GLU A 215 12.42 -11.29 12.30
#